data_AF-A0A371YIC3-F1
#
_entry.id   AF-A0A371YIC3-F1
#
_cell.length_a   1.000
_cell.length_b   1.000
_cell.length_c   1.000
_cell.angle_alpha   90.00
_cell.angle_beta   90.00
_cell.angle_gamma   90.00
#
_symmetry.space_group_name_H-M   'P 1'
#
loop_
_entity.id
_entity.type
_entity.pdbx_description
1 polymer ?
#
loop_
_entity_poly.entity_id
_entity_poly.type
_entity_poly.pdbx_seq_one_letter_code
_entity_poly.pdbx_strand_id
1 'polypeptide(L)'
;MKTVHICPNQFKKDDWTIAEVEDVCAFLEWQFESFPDFARIYHKSVAPQNDVTPIDERGLRNLQALEGEFYIVIHPAEIATIVMWVVMAITAAFSIYTYMTMPKPQNQSPQS
;
A
#
# COMPACT_ATOMS: atom_id res chain seq x y z
N MET A 1 -7.61 22.38 18.25
CA MET A 1 -8.61 21.58 17.49
C MET A 1 -7.91 20.89 16.35
N LYS A 2 -8.33 19.68 16.00
CA LYS A 2 -7.73 18.87 14.92
C LYS A 2 -8.76 18.67 13.82
N THR A 3 -8.33 18.73 12.57
CA THR A 3 -9.20 18.52 11.42
C THR A 3 -8.81 17.23 10.74
N VAL A 4 -9.76 16.33 10.58
CA VAL A 4 -9.56 15.00 10.01
C VAL A 4 -10.27 14.90 8.68
N HIS A 5 -9.51 14.55 7.64
CA HIS A 5 -10.00 14.26 6.31
C HIS A 5 -9.95 12.74 6.09
N ILE A 6 -11.11 12.10 5.95
CA ILE A 6 -11.21 10.71 5.51
C ILE A 6 -11.27 10.73 3.98
N CYS A 7 -10.27 10.12 3.35
CA CYS A 7 -10.08 10.10 1.91
C CYS A 7 -10.10 8.64 1.42
N PRO A 8 -11.29 8.06 1.15
CA PRO A 8 -11.39 6.70 0.62
C PRO A 8 -10.75 6.57 -0.76
N ASN A 9 -10.74 7.66 -1.53
CA ASN A 9 -10.07 7.76 -2.80
C ASN A 9 -9.35 9.12 -2.91
N GLN A 10 -8.02 9.10 -2.89
CA GLN A 10 -7.20 10.31 -3.00
C GLN A 10 -7.36 11.07 -4.32
N PHE A 11 -7.89 10.43 -5.37
CA PHE A 11 -8.09 11.02 -6.69
C PHE A 11 -9.52 11.56 -6.91
N LYS A 12 -10.45 11.26 -6.00
CA LYS A 12 -11.85 11.69 -6.07
C LYS A 12 -12.23 12.48 -4.82
N LYS A 13 -12.01 13.79 -4.88
CA LYS A 13 -12.22 14.72 -3.76
C LYS A 13 -13.66 14.79 -3.26
N ASP A 14 -14.63 14.46 -4.11
CA ASP A 14 -16.06 14.47 -3.76
C ASP A 14 -16.43 13.42 -2.71
N ASP A 15 -15.61 12.38 -2.56
CA ASP A 15 -15.84 11.31 -1.58
C ASP A 15 -15.18 11.61 -0.22
N TRP A 16 -14.57 12.80 -0.07
CA TRP A 16 -13.83 13.15 1.14
C TRP A 16 -14.79 13.63 2.23
N THR A 17 -14.62 13.07 3.42
CA THR A 17 -15.36 13.52 4.61
C THR A 17 -14.43 14.31 5.52
N ILE A 18 -14.92 15.44 6.03
CA ILE A 18 -14.15 16.32 6.92
C ILE A 18 -14.84 16.30 8.29
N ALA A 19 -14.07 16.07 9.35
CA ALA A 19 -14.52 16.12 10.73
C ALA A 19 -13.56 16.96 11.57
N GLU A 20 -14.11 17.81 12.44
CA GLU A 20 -13.33 18.48 13.48
C GLU A 20 -13.42 17.66 14.76
N VAL A 21 -12.27 17.29 15.31
CA VAL A 21 -12.16 16.38 16.45
C VAL A 21 -11.13 16.85 17.44
N GLU A 22 -11.31 16.50 18.71
CA GLU A 22 -10.30 16.70 19.76
C GLU A 22 -9.31 15.53 19.81
N ASP A 23 -9.83 14.30 19.67
CA ASP A 23 -9.06 13.07 19.66
C ASP A 23 -9.25 12.31 18.35
N VAL A 24 -8.16 12.24 17.57
CA VAL A 24 -8.11 11.53 16.29
C VAL A 24 -8.23 10.01 16.50
N CYS A 25 -7.65 9.47 17.57
CA CYS A 25 -7.66 8.02 17.81
C CYS A 25 -9.09 7.56 18.14
N ALA A 26 -9.75 8.24 19.09
CA ALA A 26 -11.14 7.93 19.44
C ALA A 26 -12.09 8.09 18.24
N PHE A 27 -11.86 9.10 17.39
CA PHE A 27 -12.63 9.27 16.16
C PHE A 27 -12.44 8.11 15.18
N LEU A 28 -11.21 7.64 14.99
CA LEU A 28 -10.93 6.51 14.10
C LEU A 28 -11.49 5.19 14.63
N GLU A 29 -11.45 4.96 15.95
CA GLU A 29 -12.08 3.79 16.59
C GLU A 29 -13.60 3.81 16.45
N TRP A 30 -14.24 4.98 16.50
CA TRP A 30 -15.67 5.10 16.26
C TRP A 30 -16.04 4.91 14.78
N GLN A 31 -15.21 5.45 13.88
CA GLN A 31 -15.46 5.42 12.44
C GLN A 31 -15.26 4.04 11.82
N PHE A 32 -14.31 3.26 12.33
CA PHE A 32 -13.92 1.97 11.75
C PHE A 32 -13.99 0.87 12.81
N GLU A 33 -14.71 -0.22 12.49
CA GLU A 33 -14.72 -1.43 13.33
C GLU A 33 -13.31 -2.04 13.46
N SER A 34 -12.53 -1.99 12.37
CA SER A 34 -11.09 -2.22 12.38
C SER A 34 -10.40 -1.23 11.46
N PHE A 35 -9.23 -0.72 11.85
CA PHE A 35 -8.47 0.18 10.99
C PHE A 35 -8.10 -0.54 9.67
N PRO A 36 -8.36 0.05 8.48
CA PRO A 36 -8.15 -0.66 7.21
C PRO A 36 -6.67 -0.97 6.94
N ASP A 37 -6.36 -2.16 6.45
CA ASP A 37 -4.97 -2.67 6.26
C ASP A 37 -4.08 -1.77 5.39
N PHE A 38 -4.68 -1.12 4.39
CA PHE A 38 -3.99 -0.25 3.44
C PHE A 38 -4.22 1.24 3.71
N ALA A 39 -4.80 1.57 4.87
CA ALA A 39 -4.98 2.96 5.28
C ALA A 39 -3.68 3.55 5.83
N ARG A 40 -3.44 4.81 5.49
CA ARG A 40 -2.31 5.62 5.97
C ARG A 40 -2.81 6.94 6.53
N ILE A 41 -2.19 7.39 7.61
CA ILE A 41 -2.49 8.66 8.27
C ILE A 41 -1.34 9.63 7.97
N TYR A 42 -1.66 10.77 7.37
CA TYR A 42 -0.70 11.82 7.05
C TYR A 42 -0.98 13.09 7.83
N HIS A 43 0.07 13.79 8.25
CA HIS A 43 -0.05 15.09 8.93
C HIS A 43 0.19 16.25 7.95
N LYS A 44 -0.68 17.26 7.95
CA LYS A 44 -0.66 18.48 7.10
C LYS A 44 -0.84 18.25 5.60
N SER A 45 -0.20 17.24 5.01
CA SER A 45 -0.35 16.92 3.59
C SER A 45 -0.03 15.47 3.30
N VAL A 46 -0.67 14.92 2.25
CA VAL A 46 -0.47 13.55 1.77
C VAL A 46 0.88 13.44 1.07
N ALA A 47 1.92 13.11 1.84
CA ALA A 47 3.27 12.88 1.37
C ALA A 47 3.97 11.82 2.24
N PRO A 48 4.87 10.97 1.69
CA PRO A 48 5.51 9.90 2.46
C PRO A 48 6.26 10.39 3.71
N GLN A 49 6.89 11.57 3.64
CA GLN A 49 7.61 12.20 4.75
C GLN A 49 6.71 12.68 5.90
N ASN A 50 5.40 12.78 5.64
CA ASN A 50 4.39 13.19 6.59
C ASN A 50 3.52 12.01 7.06
N ASP A 51 3.88 10.77 6.68
CA ASP A 51 3.21 9.57 7.16
C ASP A 51 3.46 9.41 8.66
N VAL A 52 2.39 9.49 9.43
CA VAL A 52 2.36 9.35 10.88
C VAL A 52 1.52 8.14 11.30
N THR A 53 1.31 7.18 10.39
CA THR A 53 0.57 5.94 10.66
C THR A 53 1.27 5.18 11.81
N PRO A 54 0.60 5.04 12.97
CA PRO A 54 1.23 4.43 14.13
C PRO A 54 1.38 2.93 13.93
N ILE A 55 2.59 2.42 14.16
CA ILE A 55 2.91 0.98 14.15
C ILE A 55 3.18 0.44 15.56
N ASP A 56 3.35 1.33 16.54
CA ASP A 56 3.65 1.04 17.93
C ASP A 56 3.02 2.11 18.84
N GLU A 57 3.07 1.87 20.16
CA GLU A 57 2.51 2.81 21.14
C GLU A 57 3.19 4.18 21.12
N ARG A 58 4.47 4.26 20.73
CA ARG A 58 5.17 5.55 20.62
C ARG A 58 4.61 6.35 19.45
N GLY A 59 4.37 5.71 18.32
CA GLY A 59 3.66 6.29 17.18
C GLY A 59 2.27 6.79 17.57
N LEU A 60 1.53 6.01 18.37
CA LEU A 60 0.19 6.41 18.83
C LEU A 60 0.25 7.68 19.70
N ARG A 61 1.18 7.74 20.67
CA ARG A 61 1.39 8.93 21.51
C ARG A 61 1.83 10.14 20.68
N ASN A 62 2.71 9.94 19.71
CA ASN A 62 3.12 11.01 18.80
C ASN A 62 1.94 11.53 17.98
N LEU A 63 1.10 10.64 17.45
CA LEU A 63 -0.11 11.01 16.70
C LEU A 63 -1.07 11.84 17.55
N GLN A 64 -1.29 11.46 18.82
CA GLN A 64 -2.13 12.21 19.75
C GLN A 64 -1.56 13.58 20.13
N ALA A 65 -0.23 13.73 20.17
CA ALA A 65 0.42 15.00 20.48
C ALA A 65 0.40 16.01 19.31
N LEU A 66 0.19 15.54 18.08
CA LEU A 66 0.16 16.40 16.90
C LEU A 66 -1.17 17.16 16.81
N GLU A 67 -1.08 18.44 16.41
CA GLU A 67 -2.23 19.30 16.14
C GLU A 67 -2.30 19.70 14.67
N GLY A 68 -3.49 20.12 14.21
CA GLY A 68 -3.73 20.59 12.85
C GLY A 68 -4.45 19.55 11.99
N GLU A 69 -4.09 19.48 10.72
CA GLU A 69 -4.77 18.66 9.72
C GLU A 69 -4.20 17.25 9.63
N PHE A 70 -5.10 16.27 9.55
CA PHE A 70 -4.81 14.87 9.35
C PHE A 70 -5.56 14.34 8.14
N TYR A 71 -4.89 13.55 7.32
CA TYR A 71 -5.45 12.92 6.14
C TYR A 71 -5.35 11.41 6.27
N ILE A 72 -6.49 10.71 6.32
CA ILE A 72 -6.56 9.25 6.34
C ILE A 72 -6.88 8.78 4.92
N VAL A 73 -5.87 8.25 4.25
CA VAL A 73 -5.98 7.79 2.86
C VAL A 73 -6.05 6.27 2.86
N ILE A 74 -7.10 5.72 2.26
CA ILE A 74 -7.24 4.27 2.08
C ILE A 74 -6.72 3.92 0.70
N HIS A 75 -5.56 3.26 0.64
CA HIS A 75 -5.01 2.82 -0.64
C HIS A 75 -5.70 1.53 -1.11
N PRO A 76 -5.90 1.35 -2.43
CA PRO A 76 -6.34 0.06 -2.95
C PRO A 76 -5.29 -1.01 -2.64
N ALA A 77 -5.74 -2.23 -2.40
CA ALA A 77 -4.85 -3.37 -2.22
C ALA A 77 -3.90 -3.51 -3.43
N GLU A 78 -2.65 -3.88 -3.16
CA GLU A 78 -1.55 -4.09 -4.14
C GLU A 78 -1.76 -5.36 -5.00
N ILE A 79 -2.97 -5.54 -5.56
CA ILE A 79 -3.37 -6.71 -6.37
C ILE A 79 -2.44 -6.83 -7.59
N ALA A 80 -2.03 -5.72 -8.19
CA ALA A 80 -1.13 -5.69 -9.34
C ALA A 80 0.23 -6.34 -9.01
N THR A 81 0.78 -6.03 -7.84
CA THR A 81 2.05 -6.59 -7.37
C THR A 81 1.93 -8.11 -7.20
N ILE A 82 0.85 -8.60 -6.59
CA ILE A 82 0.60 -10.04 -6.43
C ILE A 82 0.50 -10.75 -7.79
N VAL A 83 -0.27 -10.19 -8.73
CA VAL A 83 -0.41 -10.73 -10.09
C VAL A 83 0.93 -10.80 -10.80
N MET A 84 1.75 -9.76 -10.70
CA MET A 84 3.10 -9.72 -11.28
C MET A 84 3.97 -10.87 -10.74
N TRP A 85 3.98 -11.11 -9.43
CA TRP A 85 4.76 -12.21 -8.82
C TRP A 85 4.30 -13.58 -9.35
N VAL A 86 2.99 -13.81 -9.48
CA VAL A 86 2.43 -15.06 -10.02
C VAL A 86 2.87 -15.27 -11.47
N VAL A 87 2.72 -14.25 -12.32
CA VAL A 87 3.12 -14.32 -13.73
C VAL A 87 4.62 -14.57 -13.86
N MET A 88 5.44 -13.91 -13.05
CA MET A 88 6.89 -14.10 -13.06
C MET A 88 7.27 -15.53 -12.65
N ALA A 89 6.64 -16.09 -11.61
CA ALA A 89 6.89 -17.45 -11.16
C ALA A 89 6.53 -18.49 -12.24
N ILE A 90 5.37 -18.32 -12.89
CA ILE A 90 4.95 -19.18 -14.01
C ILE A 90 5.95 -19.08 -15.17
N THR A 91 6.33 -17.85 -15.55
CA THR A 91 7.27 -17.62 -16.65
C THR A 91 8.62 -18.26 -16.37
N ALA A 92 9.18 -18.09 -15.17
CA ALA A 92 10.44 -18.72 -14.76
C ALA A 92 10.36 -20.25 -14.83
N ALA A 93 9.28 -20.84 -14.33
CA ALA A 93 9.06 -22.29 -14.38
C ALA A 93 9.02 -22.80 -15.84
N PHE A 94 8.29 -22.11 -16.72
CA PHE A 94 8.22 -22.45 -18.15
C PHE A 94 9.57 -22.27 -18.86
N SER A 95 10.33 -21.23 -18.54
CA SER A 95 11.68 -21.03 -19.10
C SER A 95 12.63 -22.16 -18.71
N ILE A 96 12.63 -22.56 -17.43
CA ILE A 96 13.43 -23.70 -16.95
C ILE A 96 13.01 -24.98 -17.66
N TYR A 97 11.72 -25.26 -17.72
CA TYR A 97 11.19 -26.44 -18.41
C TYR A 97 11.63 -26.47 -19.88
N THR A 98 11.43 -25.36 -20.60
CA THR A 98 11.80 -25.23 -22.02
C THR A 98 13.30 -25.45 -22.23
N TYR A 99 14.14 -24.88 -21.36
CA TYR A 99 15.58 -25.09 -21.40
C TYR A 99 15.96 -26.57 -21.18
N MET A 100 15.32 -27.23 -20.21
CA MET A 100 15.58 -28.65 -19.92
C MET A 100 15.11 -29.59 -21.04
N THR A 101 14.04 -29.24 -21.75
CA THR A 101 13.49 -30.05 -22.84
C THR A 101 13.98 -29.63 -24.22
N MET A 102 14.85 -28.62 -24.31
CA MET A 102 15.37 -28.14 -25.60
C MET A 102 16.24 -29.24 -26.25
N PRO A 103 15.97 -29.64 -27.51
CA PRO A 103 16.81 -30.60 -28.20
C PRO A 103 18.23 -30.06 -28.34
N LYS A 104 19.23 -30.87 -27.99
CA LYS A 104 20.63 -30.48 -28.16
C LYS A 104 20.91 -30.26 -29.65
N PRO A 105 21.58 -29.17 -30.05
CA PRO A 105 21.96 -28.97 -31.44
C PRO A 105 22.82 -30.15 -31.92
N GLN A 106 22.47 -30.74 -33.06
CA GLN A 106 23.29 -31.77 -33.69
C GLN A 106 24.63 -31.14 -34.12
N ASN A 107 25.74 -31.71 -33.64
CA ASN A 107 27.06 -31.38 -34.16
C ASN A 107 27.08 -31.64 -35.67
N GLN A 108 26.99 -30.58 -36.47
CA GLN A 108 27.41 -30.64 -37.87
C GLN A 108 28.94 -30.72 -37.86
N SER A 109 29.47 -31.93 -37.74
CA SER A 109 30.87 -32.19 -38.08
C SER A 109 31.10 -31.72 -39.52
N PRO A 110 32.12 -30.89 -39.81
CA PRO A 110 32.46 -30.58 -41.20
C PRO A 110 32.86 -31.88 -41.89
N GLN A 111 32.07 -32.33 -42.87
CA GLN A 111 32.51 -33.41 -43.75
C GLN A 111 33.76 -32.91 -44.49
N SER A 112 34.89 -33.52 -44.15
CA SER A 112 36.20 -33.31 -44.80
C SER A 112 36.25 -34.06 -46.12
#